data_AF-A0A960BU45-F1
#
_entry.id   AF-A0A960BU45-F1
#
_cell.length_a   1.000
_cell.length_b   1.000
_cell.length_c   1.000
_cell.angle_alpha   90.00
_cell.angle_beta   90.00
_cell.angle_gamma   90.00
#
_symmetry.space_group_name_H-M   'P 1'
#
loop_
_entity.id
_entity.type
_entity.pdbx_description
1 polymer ?
#
loop_
_entity_poly.entity_id
_entity_poly.type
_entity_poly.pdbx_seq_one_letter_code
_entity_poly.pdbx_strand_id
1 'polypeptide(L)'
;MQFTPDTWQDPAVFAIDRLPGRSVPLGRSTLHGEPERIDLSGQWAFSHHTGVANLDPLELGRRGAQGATIDVPGVWQLQGYGTPYYLANTYPPGIGKRASRIPDIDPTYNEVGVYTRTLEIPADWDDRRRLIMFEGVKAGMALFVNGTFAGYTQGSFLPGEFDLTAHLRSGSNTITCVVYR
;
A
#
# COMPACT_ATOMS: atom_id res chain seq x y z
N MET A 1 9.55 -14.74 2.40
CA MET A 1 8.50 -14.93 3.43
C MET A 1 7.17 -14.83 2.71
N GLN A 2 6.18 -15.66 3.05
CA GLN A 2 4.87 -15.62 2.37
C GLN A 2 3.93 -14.69 3.14
N PHE A 3 3.20 -13.82 2.42
CA PHE A 3 2.18 -12.96 3.01
C PHE A 3 0.92 -13.77 3.33
N THR A 4 0.37 -13.54 4.52
CA THR A 4 -0.82 -14.21 5.06
C THR A 4 -1.80 -13.16 5.60
N PRO A 5 -3.08 -13.51 5.83
CA PRO A 5 -4.06 -12.60 6.41
C PRO A 5 -3.65 -11.98 7.75
N ASP A 6 -2.79 -12.64 8.52
CA ASP A 6 -2.33 -12.18 9.83
C ASP A 6 -1.00 -11.43 9.80
N THR A 7 -0.35 -11.31 8.64
CA THR A 7 0.99 -10.70 8.53
C THR A 7 1.05 -9.28 9.09
N TRP A 8 -0.04 -8.52 8.99
CA TRP A 8 -0.10 -7.14 9.50
C TRP A 8 -0.12 -7.05 11.03
N GLN A 9 -0.42 -8.15 11.74
CA GLN A 9 -0.44 -8.21 13.19
C GLN A 9 0.92 -8.60 13.79
N ASP A 10 1.80 -9.21 13.01
CA ASP A 10 3.10 -9.67 13.48
C ASP A 10 4.10 -8.50 13.54
N PRO A 11 4.53 -8.06 14.73
CA PRO A 11 5.49 -6.95 14.86
C PRO A 11 6.89 -7.30 14.32
N ALA A 12 7.21 -8.59 14.13
CA ALA A 12 8.46 -9.00 13.50
C ALA A 12 8.43 -8.80 11.98
N VAL A 13 7.25 -8.63 11.36
CA VAL A 13 7.08 -8.52 9.92
C VAL A 13 6.64 -7.10 9.54
N PHE A 14 7.61 -6.23 9.34
CA PHE A 14 7.36 -4.85 8.90
C PHE A 14 7.60 -4.64 7.40
N ALA A 15 8.18 -5.63 6.70
CA ALA A 15 8.46 -5.55 5.28
C ALA A 15 8.56 -6.95 4.65
N ILE A 16 8.01 -7.11 3.44
CA ILE A 16 8.22 -8.26 2.56
C ILE A 16 8.52 -7.70 1.18
N ASP A 17 9.64 -8.11 0.57
CA ASP A 17 10.09 -7.68 -0.75
C ASP A 17 10.22 -6.15 -0.95
N ARG A 18 10.28 -5.40 0.15
CA ARG A 18 10.62 -3.98 0.16
C ARG A 18 12.13 -3.81 0.00
N LEU A 19 12.53 -2.95 -0.93
CA LEU A 19 13.95 -2.61 -1.12
C LEU A 19 14.53 -1.91 0.12
N PRO A 20 15.84 -2.07 0.39
CA PRO A 20 16.51 -1.36 1.47
C PRO A 20 16.42 0.16 1.32
N GLY A 21 16.33 0.85 2.45
CA GLY A 21 16.34 2.32 2.50
C GLY A 21 17.63 2.89 1.89
N ARG A 22 17.46 3.92 1.05
CA ARG A 22 18.57 4.63 0.38
C ARG A 22 18.14 6.05 0.01
N SER A 23 19.09 6.88 -0.40
CA SER A 23 18.80 8.17 -1.02
C SER A 23 17.92 7.99 -2.25
N VAL A 24 17.00 8.92 -2.49
CA VAL A 24 16.10 8.87 -3.66
C VAL A 24 16.95 8.72 -4.93
N PRO A 25 16.75 7.64 -5.70
CA PRO A 25 17.44 7.48 -6.96
C PRO A 25 16.86 8.49 -7.95
N LEU A 26 17.50 9.64 -8.03
CA LEU A 26 17.39 10.51 -9.20
C LEU A 26 18.03 9.71 -10.33
N GLY A 27 17.20 9.04 -11.15
CA GLY A 27 17.69 8.19 -12.24
C GLY A 27 18.75 8.94 -13.06
N ARG A 28 19.70 8.20 -13.67
CA ARG A 28 20.84 8.74 -14.44
C ARG A 28 20.45 9.83 -15.45
N SER A 29 19.18 9.88 -15.85
CA SER A 29 18.57 10.94 -16.62
C SER A 29 18.77 12.34 -16.04
N THR A 30 18.76 12.59 -14.72
CA THR A 30 18.74 13.97 -14.17
C THR A 30 19.99 14.82 -14.48
N LEU A 31 21.07 14.23 -15.01
CA LEU A 31 22.23 14.97 -15.50
C LEU A 31 22.11 15.35 -17.00
N HIS A 32 21.16 14.75 -17.74
CA HIS A 32 20.97 14.87 -19.19
C HIS A 32 19.48 14.92 -19.65
N GLY A 33 18.48 14.95 -18.76
CA GLY A 33 17.05 14.88 -19.05
C GLY A 33 16.16 14.62 -17.81
N GLU A 34 14.84 14.61 -17.99
CA GLU A 34 13.88 14.26 -16.92
C GLU A 34 13.93 12.75 -16.62
N PRO A 35 13.87 12.30 -15.35
CA PRO A 35 13.76 10.88 -15.04
C PRO A 35 12.49 10.32 -15.70
N GLU A 36 12.63 9.17 -16.38
CA GLU A 36 11.50 8.42 -16.90
C GLU A 36 10.66 7.88 -15.73
N ARG A 37 9.73 8.71 -15.24
CA ARG A 37 8.83 8.45 -14.11
C ARG A 37 7.40 8.60 -14.59
N ILE A 38 6.56 7.68 -14.16
CA ILE A 38 5.11 7.82 -14.27
C ILE A 38 4.61 8.27 -12.91
N ASP A 39 3.97 9.44 -12.84
CA ASP A 39 3.26 9.88 -11.64
C ASP A 39 1.94 9.11 -11.51
N LEU A 40 1.76 8.48 -10.36
CA LEU A 40 0.55 7.73 -10.01
C LEU A 40 -0.38 8.52 -9.08
N SER A 41 -0.17 9.83 -8.94
CA SER A 41 -1.10 10.74 -8.27
C SER A 41 -2.38 10.97 -9.10
N GLY A 42 -3.46 11.36 -8.45
CA GLY A 42 -4.79 11.57 -9.03
C GLY A 42 -5.83 10.56 -8.54
N GLN A 43 -6.81 10.26 -9.38
CA GLN A 43 -7.95 9.41 -9.01
C GLN A 43 -7.59 7.92 -9.06
N TRP A 44 -7.94 7.19 -7.99
CA TRP A 44 -7.84 5.74 -7.89
C TRP A 44 -9.23 5.16 -7.63
N ALA A 45 -9.50 3.95 -8.11
CA ALA A 45 -10.67 3.19 -7.65
C ALA A 45 -10.47 2.81 -6.18
N PHE A 46 -11.52 2.88 -5.38
CA PHE A 46 -11.44 2.73 -3.93
C PHE A 46 -12.63 1.98 -3.32
N SER A 47 -12.32 1.06 -2.40
CA SER A 47 -13.31 0.45 -1.51
C SER A 47 -12.84 0.48 -0.07
N HIS A 48 -13.77 0.85 0.83
CA HIS A 48 -13.52 0.91 2.27
C HIS A 48 -14.28 -0.20 2.99
N HIS A 49 -13.60 -0.87 3.91
CA HIS A 49 -14.16 -1.97 4.69
C HIS A 49 -13.91 -1.71 6.18
N THR A 50 -14.92 -1.95 7.01
CA THR A 50 -14.79 -1.87 8.47
C THR A 50 -14.75 -3.28 9.06
N GLY A 51 -13.70 -3.56 9.81
CA GLY A 51 -13.40 -4.87 10.36
C GLY A 51 -12.69 -5.79 9.36
N VAL A 52 -11.76 -6.59 9.85
CA VAL A 52 -10.90 -7.49 9.05
C VAL A 52 -11.09 -8.97 9.34
N ALA A 53 -11.91 -9.33 10.33
CA ALA A 53 -12.10 -10.72 10.76
C ALA A 53 -12.58 -11.68 9.65
N ASN A 54 -13.34 -11.17 8.67
CA ASN A 54 -13.89 -11.94 7.55
C ASN A 54 -13.35 -11.47 6.19
N LEU A 55 -12.22 -10.74 6.18
CA LEU A 55 -11.60 -10.26 4.95
C LEU A 55 -10.37 -11.10 4.63
N ASP A 56 -10.29 -11.58 3.39
CA ASP A 56 -9.05 -12.15 2.86
C ASP A 56 -8.32 -11.07 2.05
N PRO A 57 -7.17 -10.57 2.54
CA PRO A 57 -6.41 -9.54 1.81
C PRO A 57 -5.81 -10.04 0.49
N LEU A 58 -5.59 -11.35 0.32
CA LEU A 58 -5.15 -11.91 -0.95
C LEU A 58 -6.27 -11.85 -1.99
N GLU A 59 -7.49 -12.21 -1.59
CA GLU A 59 -8.69 -12.08 -2.43
C GLU A 59 -8.96 -10.61 -2.79
N LEU A 60 -8.87 -9.69 -1.82
CA LEU A 60 -9.02 -8.24 -2.06
C LEU A 60 -7.95 -7.71 -3.01
N GLY A 61 -6.68 -8.09 -2.81
CA GLY A 61 -5.57 -7.69 -3.66
C GLY A 61 -5.69 -8.22 -5.10
N ARG A 62 -6.19 -9.44 -5.25
CA ARG A 62 -6.46 -10.07 -6.56
C ARG A 62 -7.62 -9.42 -7.29
N ARG A 63 -8.71 -9.12 -6.56
CA ARG A 63 -9.95 -8.58 -7.13
C ARG A 63 -9.85 -7.07 -7.41
N GLY A 64 -9.10 -6.34 -6.59
CA GLY A 64 -9.06 -4.89 -6.63
C GLY A 64 -10.25 -4.21 -5.95
N ALA A 65 -10.18 -2.89 -5.90
CA ALA A 65 -11.18 -2.00 -5.36
C ALA A 65 -12.49 -2.06 -6.17
N GLN A 66 -13.62 -1.90 -5.50
CA GLN A 66 -14.95 -1.87 -6.11
C GLN A 66 -15.74 -0.66 -5.64
N GLY A 67 -16.41 0.01 -6.58
CA GLY A 67 -17.35 1.09 -6.26
C GLY A 67 -16.78 2.47 -6.55
N ALA A 68 -16.35 3.18 -5.52
CA ALA A 68 -16.06 4.60 -5.59
C ALA A 68 -14.67 4.91 -6.15
N THR A 69 -14.37 6.21 -6.26
CA THR A 69 -13.02 6.72 -6.52
C THR A 69 -12.53 7.56 -5.34
N ILE A 70 -11.22 7.75 -5.25
CA ILE A 70 -10.55 8.53 -4.20
C ILE A 70 -9.36 9.31 -4.77
N ASP A 71 -9.07 10.49 -4.21
CA ASP A 71 -7.88 11.26 -4.53
C ASP A 71 -6.65 10.72 -3.80
N VAL A 72 -5.56 10.57 -4.56
CA VAL A 72 -4.23 10.20 -4.07
C VAL A 72 -3.22 11.28 -4.50
N PRO A 73 -2.41 11.84 -3.58
CA PRO A 73 -2.36 11.53 -2.15
C PRO A 73 -3.53 12.15 -1.37
N GLY A 74 -3.92 11.50 -0.27
CA GLY A 74 -4.95 12.00 0.63
C GLY A 74 -5.31 10.98 1.71
N VAL A 75 -5.79 11.47 2.86
CA VAL A 75 -6.31 10.60 3.92
C VAL A 75 -7.79 10.32 3.68
N TRP A 76 -8.20 9.05 3.73
CA TRP A 76 -9.59 8.68 3.36
C TRP A 76 -10.64 9.26 4.32
N GLN A 77 -10.26 9.57 5.57
CA GLN A 77 -11.14 10.20 6.56
C GLN A 77 -11.58 11.60 6.17
N LEU A 78 -10.76 12.34 5.42
CA LEU A 78 -11.14 13.66 4.90
C LEU A 78 -11.89 13.56 3.56
N GLN A 79 -12.03 12.34 3.02
CA GLN A 79 -12.71 12.06 1.77
C GLN A 79 -14.02 11.27 1.99
N GLY A 80 -14.52 11.24 3.24
CA GLY A 80 -15.83 10.69 3.58
C GLY A 80 -15.85 9.25 4.12
N TYR A 81 -14.69 8.63 4.37
CA TYR A 81 -14.61 7.24 4.82
C TYR A 81 -14.10 7.10 6.26
N GLY A 82 -14.73 6.25 7.07
CA GLY A 82 -14.33 6.06 8.47
C GLY A 82 -14.45 7.34 9.32
N THR A 83 -13.72 7.40 10.44
CA THR A 83 -13.79 8.54 11.38
C THR A 83 -12.40 9.00 11.80
N PRO A 84 -12.03 10.29 11.67
CA PRO A 84 -10.74 10.78 12.17
C PRO A 84 -10.72 10.77 13.70
N TYR A 85 -9.58 10.38 14.28
CA TYR A 85 -9.38 10.42 15.73
C TYR A 85 -8.37 11.50 16.10
N TYR A 86 -8.72 12.33 17.07
CA TYR A 86 -7.80 13.24 17.75
C TYR A 86 -7.77 12.87 19.23
N LEU A 87 -6.64 12.30 19.68
CA LEU A 87 -6.47 11.77 21.02
C LEU A 87 -5.14 12.25 21.58
N ALA A 88 -5.15 12.77 22.82
CA ALA A 88 -3.96 13.40 23.41
C ALA A 88 -2.99 12.39 24.04
N ASN A 89 -3.51 11.43 24.81
CA ASN A 89 -2.70 10.51 25.63
C ASN A 89 -3.26 9.07 25.66
N THR A 90 -4.06 8.72 24.67
CA THR A 90 -4.69 7.40 24.59
C THR A 90 -4.73 6.92 23.15
N TYR A 91 -4.83 5.60 22.96
CA TYR A 91 -4.96 5.00 21.65
C TYR A 91 -6.43 4.98 21.17
N PRO A 92 -6.64 4.99 19.84
CA PRO A 92 -7.94 4.75 19.23
C PRO A 92 -8.64 3.49 19.76
N PRO A 93 -9.98 3.39 19.59
CA PRO A 93 -10.70 2.15 19.78
C PRO A 93 -10.03 1.00 19.00
N GLY A 94 -10.09 -0.21 19.55
CA GLY A 94 -9.50 -1.41 18.96
C GLY A 94 -8.03 -1.67 19.29
N ILE A 95 -7.25 -0.66 19.70
CA ILE A 95 -5.86 -0.89 20.13
C ILE A 95 -5.83 -1.34 21.60
N GLY A 96 -5.23 -2.50 21.86
CA GLY A 96 -4.98 -3.06 23.17
C GLY A 96 -4.09 -2.14 24.03
N LYS A 97 -4.60 -1.75 25.21
CA LYS A 97 -3.89 -0.84 26.14
C LYS A 97 -3.21 -1.55 27.31
N ARG A 98 -3.43 -2.86 27.47
CA ARG A 98 -2.81 -3.66 28.53
C ARG A 98 -1.45 -4.11 28.02
N ALA A 99 -0.38 -3.90 28.79
CA ALA A 99 0.98 -4.24 28.39
C ALA A 99 1.15 -5.71 27.93
N SER A 100 0.41 -6.64 28.55
CA SER A 100 0.41 -8.07 28.18
C SER A 100 -0.28 -8.38 26.84
N ARG A 101 -0.90 -7.39 26.20
CA ARG A 101 -1.69 -7.50 24.97
C ARG A 101 -1.22 -6.43 23.95
N ILE A 102 0.07 -6.12 23.90
CA ILE A 102 0.62 -5.26 22.84
C ILE A 102 1.56 -6.14 22.00
N PRO A 103 1.42 -6.16 20.66
CA PRO A 103 0.39 -5.51 19.84
C PRO A 103 -0.88 -6.38 19.75
N ASP A 104 -2.01 -5.89 20.25
CA ASP A 104 -3.33 -6.49 20.05
C ASP A 104 -4.20 -5.43 19.37
N ILE A 105 -4.66 -5.73 18.16
CA ILE A 105 -5.56 -4.86 17.40
C ILE A 105 -6.83 -5.65 17.18
N ASP A 106 -7.92 -5.18 17.77
CA ASP A 106 -9.22 -5.80 17.65
C ASP A 106 -9.64 -5.83 16.16
N PRO A 107 -9.80 -7.03 15.57
CA PRO A 107 -10.14 -7.17 14.16
C PRO A 107 -11.49 -6.55 13.78
N THR A 108 -12.37 -6.24 14.74
CA THR A 108 -13.66 -5.60 14.47
C THR A 108 -13.53 -4.09 14.21
N TYR A 109 -12.48 -3.46 14.72
CA TYR A 109 -12.24 -2.02 14.60
C TYR A 109 -11.28 -1.67 13.47
N ASN A 110 -10.41 -2.60 13.05
CA ASN A 110 -9.44 -2.31 12.01
C ASN A 110 -10.15 -2.05 10.67
N GLU A 111 -9.81 -0.94 10.02
CA GLU A 111 -10.36 -0.55 8.72
C GLU A 111 -9.37 -0.93 7.61
N VAL A 112 -9.91 -1.33 6.45
CA VAL A 112 -9.11 -1.60 5.25
C VAL A 112 -9.59 -0.72 4.10
N GLY A 113 -8.64 0.01 3.50
CA GLY A 113 -8.83 0.69 2.22
C GLY A 113 -8.17 -0.10 1.11
N VAL A 114 -8.93 -0.48 0.08
CA VAL A 114 -8.39 -1.10 -1.14
C VAL A 114 -8.34 -0.03 -2.22
N TYR A 115 -7.15 0.21 -2.76
CA TYR A 115 -6.90 1.16 -3.83
C TYR A 115 -6.51 0.41 -5.10
N THR A 116 -7.10 0.74 -6.24
CA THR A 116 -6.71 0.15 -7.53
C THR A 116 -6.54 1.21 -8.60
N ARG A 117 -5.45 1.10 -9.36
CA ARG A 117 -5.18 1.96 -10.52
C ARG A 117 -4.54 1.18 -11.65
N THR A 118 -4.96 1.49 -12.88
CA THR A 118 -4.35 0.99 -14.10
C THR A 118 -3.30 1.98 -14.58
N LEU A 119 -2.19 1.47 -15.09
CA LEU A 119 -1.15 2.24 -15.77
C LEU A 119 -0.71 1.55 -17.05
N GLU A 120 -0.23 2.36 -17.99
CA GLU A 120 0.37 1.88 -19.23
C GLU A 120 1.90 1.98 -19.11
N ILE A 121 2.58 0.85 -19.31
CA ILE A 121 4.04 0.78 -19.35
C ILE A 121 4.50 0.85 -20.81
N PRO A 122 5.34 1.83 -21.19
CA PRO A 122 5.88 1.93 -22.54
C PRO A 122 6.67 0.68 -22.97
N ALA A 123 6.63 0.33 -24.26
CA ALA A 123 7.30 -0.86 -24.77
C ALA A 123 8.83 -0.80 -24.67
N ASP A 124 9.41 0.40 -24.67
CA ASP A 124 10.85 0.63 -24.53
C ASP A 124 11.35 0.47 -23.08
N TRP A 125 10.48 0.07 -22.15
CA TRP A 125 10.82 -0.23 -20.76
C TRP A 125 11.04 -1.73 -20.47
N ASP A 126 10.83 -2.62 -21.43
CA ASP A 126 10.87 -4.08 -21.20
C ASP A 126 12.20 -4.58 -20.60
N ASP A 127 13.33 -4.08 -21.10
CA ASP A 127 14.67 -4.43 -20.62
C ASP A 127 15.15 -3.59 -19.42
N ARG A 128 14.26 -2.78 -18.83
CA ARG A 128 14.59 -1.88 -17.73
C ARG A 128 14.11 -2.43 -16.39
N ARG A 129 14.88 -2.10 -15.34
CA ARG A 129 14.46 -2.30 -13.96
C ARG A 129 13.33 -1.32 -13.63
N ARG A 130 12.18 -1.84 -13.19
CA ARG A 130 10.96 -1.05 -12.96
C ARG A 130 10.62 -1.02 -11.48
N LEU A 131 10.72 0.15 -10.87
CA LEU A 131 10.52 0.35 -9.44
C LEU A 131 9.25 1.17 -9.20
N ILE A 132 8.52 0.84 -8.14
CA ILE A 132 7.44 1.69 -7.62
C ILE A 132 7.84 2.23 -6.26
N MET A 133 7.55 3.49 -6.01
CA MET A 133 7.83 4.17 -4.75
C MET A 133 6.54 4.78 -4.20
N PHE A 134 6.18 4.41 -2.98
CA PHE A 134 5.16 5.07 -2.18
C PHE A 134 5.84 5.95 -1.15
N GLU A 135 5.69 7.26 -1.27
CA GLU A 135 6.41 8.24 -0.41
C GLU A 135 5.92 8.18 1.06
N GLY A 136 4.69 7.74 1.29
CA GLY A 136 4.16 7.44 2.62
C GLY A 136 2.80 6.75 2.54
N VAL A 137 2.61 5.69 3.33
CA VAL A 137 1.33 4.97 3.44
C VAL A 137 1.08 4.62 4.90
N LYS A 138 -0.11 4.92 5.42
CA LYS A 138 -0.46 4.69 6.83
C LYS A 138 -1.60 3.69 6.96
N ALA A 139 -1.50 2.68 7.84
CA ALA A 139 -0.38 2.31 8.72
C ALA A 139 0.54 1.23 8.11
N GLY A 140 -0.03 0.29 7.36
CA GLY A 140 0.68 -0.74 6.61
C GLY A 140 -0.04 -1.08 5.31
N MET A 141 0.68 -1.62 4.34
CA MET A 141 0.16 -1.84 2.98
C MET A 141 0.69 -3.13 2.38
N ALA A 142 -0.21 -3.95 1.85
CA ALA A 142 0.11 -5.04 0.94
C ALA A 142 -0.07 -4.57 -0.51
N LEU A 143 0.92 -4.85 -1.35
CA LEU A 143 0.99 -4.46 -2.76
C LEU A 143 0.74 -5.67 -3.66
N PHE A 144 -0.10 -5.47 -4.66
CA PHE A 144 -0.41 -6.44 -5.69
C PHE A 144 -0.26 -5.80 -7.06
N VAL A 145 0.26 -6.57 -8.01
CA VAL A 145 0.43 -6.17 -9.41
C VAL A 145 -0.18 -7.25 -10.28
N ASN A 146 -1.10 -6.85 -11.17
CA ASN A 146 -1.85 -7.77 -12.04
C ASN A 146 -2.50 -8.93 -11.25
N GLY A 147 -3.00 -8.62 -10.05
CA GLY A 147 -3.63 -9.57 -9.14
C GLY A 147 -2.68 -10.51 -8.37
N THR A 148 -1.37 -10.36 -8.54
CA THR A 148 -0.33 -11.16 -7.85
C THR A 148 0.32 -10.34 -6.74
N PHE A 149 0.50 -10.93 -5.56
CA PHE A 149 1.22 -10.28 -4.45
C PHE A 149 2.65 -9.92 -4.86
N ALA A 150 3.08 -8.69 -4.54
CA ALA A 150 4.38 -8.15 -4.91
C ALA A 150 5.18 -7.62 -3.70
N GLY A 151 4.55 -7.42 -2.55
CA GLY A 151 5.26 -7.02 -1.34
C GLY A 151 4.37 -6.44 -0.24
N TYR A 152 4.99 -6.18 0.92
CA TYR A 152 4.34 -5.61 2.09
C TYR A 152 5.25 -4.57 2.76
N THR A 153 4.68 -3.51 3.34
CA THR A 153 5.42 -2.49 4.08
C THR A 153 4.63 -1.92 5.27
N GLN A 154 5.34 -1.64 6.35
CA GLN A 154 4.94 -0.78 7.46
C GLN A 154 5.93 0.38 7.62
N GLY A 155 5.49 1.46 8.28
CA GLY A 155 6.31 2.64 8.55
C GLY A 155 5.81 3.87 7.79
N SER A 156 4.82 4.56 8.36
CA SER A 156 4.01 5.57 7.66
C SER A 156 4.71 6.83 7.20
N PHE A 157 5.92 7.07 7.69
CA PHE A 157 6.72 8.27 7.40
C PHE A 157 8.00 7.94 6.65
N LEU A 158 8.10 6.73 6.12
CA LEU A 158 9.23 6.26 5.32
C LEU A 158 8.71 5.73 3.99
N PRO A 159 9.50 5.90 2.91
CA PRO A 159 9.09 5.39 1.61
C PRO A 159 9.07 3.86 1.58
N GLY A 160 8.02 3.31 0.96
CA GLY A 160 7.94 1.90 0.58
C GLY A 160 8.30 1.74 -0.89
N GLU A 161 9.41 1.06 -1.19
CA GLU A 161 9.87 0.85 -2.56
C GLU A 161 9.98 -0.63 -2.91
N PHE A 162 9.51 -0.99 -4.10
CA PHE A 162 9.44 -2.38 -4.57
C PHE A 162 9.97 -2.51 -5.98
N ASP A 163 10.64 -3.62 -6.26
CA ASP A 163 11.07 -3.99 -7.61
C ASP A 163 9.98 -4.78 -8.30
N LEU A 164 9.33 -4.17 -9.29
CA LEU A 164 8.20 -4.76 -10.01
C LEU A 164 8.59 -5.30 -11.38
N THR A 165 9.89 -5.41 -11.68
CA THR A 165 10.40 -5.85 -12.99
C THR A 165 9.79 -7.20 -13.40
N ALA A 166 9.67 -8.15 -12.47
CA ALA A 166 9.08 -9.46 -12.75
C ALA A 166 7.54 -9.48 -12.78
N HIS A 167 6.89 -8.42 -12.32
CA HIS A 167 5.43 -8.34 -12.17
C HIS A 167 4.74 -7.54 -13.28
N LEU A 168 5.46 -6.56 -13.84
CA LEU A 168 4.98 -5.68 -14.89
C LEU A 168 5.24 -6.26 -16.27
N ARG A 169 4.35 -5.94 -17.21
CA ARG A 169 4.47 -6.21 -18.65
C ARG A 169 4.35 -4.92 -19.45
N SER A 170 4.79 -4.91 -20.70
CA SER A 170 4.45 -3.83 -21.62
C SER A 170 2.94 -3.63 -21.76
N GLY A 171 2.51 -2.37 -21.90
CA GLY A 171 1.12 -1.97 -21.98
C GLY A 171 0.42 -1.97 -20.61
N SER A 172 -0.82 -2.45 -20.58
CA SER A 172 -1.71 -2.26 -19.45
C SER A 172 -1.40 -3.16 -18.26
N ASN A 173 -1.25 -2.54 -17.09
CA ASN A 173 -1.02 -3.18 -15.80
C ASN A 173 -1.95 -2.60 -14.74
N THR A 174 -2.28 -3.42 -13.75
CA THR A 174 -3.10 -3.01 -12.61
C THR A 174 -2.27 -3.07 -11.32
N ILE A 175 -2.26 -1.97 -10.57
CA ILE A 175 -1.71 -1.90 -9.21
C ILE A 175 -2.86 -1.90 -8.23
N THR A 176 -2.80 -2.78 -7.23
CA THR A 176 -3.74 -2.79 -6.10
C THR A 176 -3.00 -2.71 -4.78
N CYS A 177 -3.43 -1.80 -3.91
CA CYS A 177 -2.89 -1.64 -2.56
C CYS A 177 -3.99 -1.94 -1.55
N VAL A 178 -3.73 -2.87 -0.62
CA VAL A 178 -4.59 -3.15 0.53
C VAL A 178 -3.96 -2.48 1.74
N VAL A 179 -4.57 -1.41 2.22
CA VAL A 179 -4.04 -0.53 3.27
C VAL A 179 -4.82 -0.74 4.57
N TYR A 180 -4.09 -1.02 5.65
CA TYR A 180 -4.64 -1.21 7.00
C TYR A 180 -4.56 0.08 7.81
N ARG A 181 -5.51 0.32 8.70
CA ARG A 181 -5.57 1.53 9.53
C ARG A 181 -4.88 1.39 10.88
#